data_AF-A0A9P9YIJ3-F1
#
_entry.id   AF-A0A9P9YIJ3-F1
#
_cell.length_a   1.000
_cell.length_b   1.000
_cell.length_c   1.000
_cell.angle_alpha   90.00
_cell.angle_beta   90.00
_cell.angle_gamma   90.00
#
_symmetry.space_group_name_H-M   'P 1'
#
loop_
_entity.id
_entity.type
_entity.pdbx_description
1 polymer ?
#
loop_
_entity_poly.entity_id
_entity_poly.type
_entity_poly.pdbx_seq_one_letter_code
_entity_poly.pdbx_strand_id
1 'polypeptide(L)'
;MILRPWDRVKPRSMSDLACFLLVAIFVPVTYIFQVTIVMPELFAIGGVWYTALWLASLFLVFNLTSNMLACMLLLKPPVDPGQLARWHMCHDCQTLVPPRSWHCEVCNVCVLKRDHHCRFTCCCIGHHNYRYFFFYLVYMIIGSLAAAIMESIYLWETFYIVIYDLTLLGFAISSLLLVFHWQIVKSGSVTRERGSRKYDRGLRGNLEMVLGNRMHLTWLSPFVRSDLPHDGLMIGFQGVRLSVFLPGISDMSPPKPILYYDDRSPPVRSCLMLIKLLDIDVELRFVDLFKGEQFQKDFLALNPQHSVPTLVHGDLVLTDSHAILIHLAEKFDESGNLWPQEHGERMKVLNLLLFECSFLFRRDSDFMSAIVRQGFAQVDVAHHERKLTEAYIIMERYLECGDYMAGRQLTLADFSIVTTLSTVNLMFPLTQFPRLRRWFTTMQQLDAYEANCSGLEKLRRTMESVGSFQFPCSSSASSAEDMK
;
A
#
# COMPACT_ATOMS: atom_id res chain seq x y z
N MET A 1 4.53 15.96 -2.19
CA MET A 1 4.10 17.08 -3.07
C MET A 1 3.63 16.50 -4.39
N ILE A 2 2.32 16.53 -4.69
CA ILE A 2 1.78 16.03 -5.96
C ILE A 2 2.14 17.05 -7.04
N LEU A 3 3.13 16.73 -7.89
CA LEU A 3 3.47 17.56 -9.05
C LEU A 3 2.24 17.71 -9.95
N ARG A 4 1.89 18.94 -10.33
CA ARG A 4 0.83 19.22 -11.30
C ARG A 4 1.13 18.46 -12.61
N PRO A 5 0.13 18.03 -13.39
CA PRO A 5 0.36 17.23 -14.61
C PRO A 5 1.38 17.87 -15.57
N TRP A 6 1.32 19.18 -15.75
CA TRP A 6 2.23 19.96 -16.59
C TRP A 6 3.68 20.02 -16.10
N ASP A 7 3.89 19.94 -14.77
CA ASP A 7 5.24 19.90 -14.22
C ASP A 7 5.93 18.56 -14.52
N ARG A 8 5.19 17.49 -14.83
CA ARG A 8 5.78 16.16 -15.12
C ARG A 8 6.31 16.00 -16.54
N VAL A 9 5.92 16.88 -17.47
CA VAL A 9 6.17 16.73 -18.91
C VAL A 9 7.20 17.75 -19.44
N LYS A 10 7.53 18.78 -18.67
CA LYS A 10 8.50 19.82 -19.10
C LYS A 10 9.96 19.37 -18.96
N PRO A 11 10.85 19.74 -19.90
CA PRO A 11 12.29 19.53 -19.76
C PRO A 11 12.82 20.07 -18.43
N ARG A 12 13.69 19.29 -17.76
CA ARG A 12 14.23 19.63 -16.43
C ARG A 12 15.65 20.17 -16.47
N SER A 13 16.33 20.02 -17.60
CA SER A 13 17.69 20.50 -17.84
C SER A 13 17.84 21.05 -19.26
N MET A 14 18.90 21.82 -19.52
CA MET A 14 19.23 22.26 -20.89
C MET A 14 19.49 21.07 -21.82
N SER A 15 20.05 19.98 -21.28
CA SER A 15 20.26 18.76 -22.05
C SER A 15 18.94 18.05 -22.38
N ASP A 16 17.97 18.04 -21.45
CA ASP A 16 16.62 17.54 -21.72
C ASP A 16 15.95 18.35 -22.83
N LEU A 17 16.05 19.69 -22.74
CA LEU A 17 15.45 20.58 -23.74
C LEU A 17 16.06 20.34 -25.12
N ALA A 18 17.39 20.25 -25.22
CA ALA A 18 18.07 20.01 -26.48
C ALA A 18 17.68 18.65 -27.10
N CYS A 19 17.70 17.56 -26.31
CA CYS A 19 17.33 16.23 -26.80
C CYS A 19 15.84 16.13 -27.17
N PHE A 20 14.96 16.78 -26.41
CA PHE A 20 13.54 16.81 -26.70
C PHE A 20 13.23 17.60 -27.96
N LEU A 21 13.79 18.81 -28.12
CA LEU A 21 13.61 19.60 -29.33
C LEU A 21 14.15 18.88 -30.57
N LEU A 22 15.27 18.16 -30.43
CA LEU A 22 15.78 17.32 -31.51
C LEU A 22 14.72 16.34 -31.98
N VAL A 23 14.10 15.55 -31.09
CA VAL A 23 13.08 14.57 -31.48
C VAL A 23 11.78 15.27 -31.94
N ALA A 24 11.31 16.27 -31.20
CA ALA A 24 10.04 16.94 -31.43
C ALA A 24 10.01 17.76 -32.74
N ILE A 25 11.17 18.17 -33.26
CA ILE A 25 11.29 18.90 -34.53
C ILE A 25 11.74 17.96 -35.65
N PHE A 26 12.81 17.19 -35.42
CA PHE A 26 13.41 16.37 -36.48
C PHE A 26 12.47 15.27 -36.96
N VAL A 27 11.81 14.54 -36.05
CA VAL A 27 10.92 13.43 -36.45
C VAL A 27 9.76 13.92 -37.33
N PRO A 28 9.02 14.99 -36.99
CA PRO A 28 8.00 15.53 -37.90
C PRO A 28 8.57 16.03 -39.22
N VAL A 29 9.72 16.71 -39.22
CA VAL A 29 10.35 17.20 -40.45
C VAL A 29 10.74 16.05 -41.37
N THR A 30 11.42 15.02 -40.85
CA THR A 30 11.77 13.82 -41.62
C THR A 30 10.52 13.10 -42.12
N TYR A 31 9.48 12.95 -41.30
CA TYR A 31 8.22 12.34 -41.73
C TYR A 31 7.55 13.12 -42.89
N ILE A 32 7.48 14.45 -42.77
CA ILE A 32 6.91 15.31 -43.82
C ILE A 32 7.75 15.16 -45.09
N PHE A 33 9.08 15.30 -45.01
CA PHE A 33 9.99 15.12 -46.14
C PHE A 33 9.82 13.75 -46.80
N GLN A 34 9.67 12.69 -45.99
CA GLN A 34 9.48 11.34 -46.47
C GLN A 34 8.18 11.19 -47.29
N VAL A 35 7.07 11.74 -46.79
CA VAL A 35 5.73 11.58 -47.40
C VAL A 35 5.52 12.52 -48.58
N THR A 36 6.09 13.73 -48.54
CA THR A 36 5.83 14.77 -49.56
C THR A 36 6.88 14.83 -50.66
N ILE A 37 8.11 14.37 -50.41
CA ILE A 37 9.22 14.44 -51.37
C ILE A 37 9.69 13.04 -51.75
N VAL A 38 10.14 12.23 -50.79
CA VAL A 38 10.82 10.96 -51.09
C VAL A 38 9.85 9.92 -51.67
N MET A 39 8.71 9.67 -51.02
CA MET A 39 7.75 8.66 -51.46
C MET A 39 7.14 8.97 -52.84
N PRO A 40 6.69 10.20 -53.15
CA PRO A 40 6.16 10.54 -54.47
C PRO A 40 7.17 10.41 -55.62
N GLU A 41 8.46 10.63 -55.35
CA GLU A 41 9.51 10.47 -56.35
C GLU A 41 9.78 8.98 -56.65
N LEU A 42 9.79 8.15 -55.59
CA LEU A 42 10.10 6.71 -55.72
C LEU A 42 8.91 5.87 -56.18
N PHE A 43 7.67 6.31 -55.89
CA PHE A 43 6.46 5.53 -56.16
C PHE A 43 5.34 6.40 -56.72
N ALA A 44 4.65 5.89 -57.75
CA ALA A 44 3.48 6.54 -58.32
C ALA A 44 2.40 6.80 -57.26
N ILE A 45 2.01 8.07 -57.09
CA ILE A 45 0.98 8.49 -56.14
C ILE A 45 -0.32 7.72 -56.41
N GLY A 46 -0.88 7.13 -55.35
CA GLY A 46 -2.11 6.31 -55.43
C GLY A 46 -1.89 4.87 -55.92
N GLY A 47 -0.68 4.49 -56.29
CA GLY A 47 -0.30 3.10 -56.56
C GLY A 47 -0.30 2.25 -55.29
N VAL A 48 -0.42 0.93 -55.44
CA VAL A 48 -0.52 -0.03 -54.32
C VAL A 48 0.64 0.12 -53.32
N TRP A 49 1.87 0.25 -53.82
CA TRP A 49 3.07 0.42 -52.98
C TRP A 49 3.11 1.77 -52.26
N TYR A 50 2.76 2.85 -52.95
CA TYR A 50 2.65 4.18 -52.35
C TYR A 50 1.62 4.15 -51.20
N THR A 51 0.43 3.62 -51.44
CA THR A 51 -0.63 3.52 -50.42
C THR A 51 -0.21 2.64 -49.25
N ALA A 52 0.43 1.49 -49.49
CA ALA A 52 0.89 0.60 -48.44
C ALA A 52 1.96 1.24 -47.54
N LEU A 53 2.98 1.87 -48.14
CA LEU A 53 4.06 2.55 -47.40
C LEU A 53 3.54 3.78 -46.66
N TRP A 54 2.61 4.52 -47.25
CA TRP A 54 1.97 5.64 -46.59
C TRP A 54 1.18 5.21 -45.36
N LEU A 55 0.34 4.16 -45.46
CA LEU A 55 -0.38 3.59 -44.31
C LEU A 55 0.58 3.05 -43.23
N ALA A 56 1.67 2.39 -43.63
CA ALA A 56 2.71 1.94 -42.70
C ALA A 56 3.38 3.13 -42.00
N SER A 57 3.70 4.21 -42.72
CA SER A 57 4.30 5.42 -42.16
C SER A 57 3.37 6.11 -41.14
N LEU A 58 2.06 6.15 -41.42
CA LEU A 58 1.05 6.65 -40.49
C LEU A 58 0.99 5.80 -39.21
N PHE A 59 1.00 4.48 -39.35
CA PHE A 59 1.04 3.57 -38.21
C PHE A 59 2.30 3.78 -37.36
N LEU A 60 3.46 3.94 -37.99
CA LEU A 60 4.73 4.17 -37.32
C LEU A 60 4.75 5.51 -36.58
N VAL A 61 4.39 6.62 -37.23
CA VAL A 61 4.42 7.95 -36.59
C VAL A 61 3.37 8.05 -35.47
N PHE A 62 2.19 7.45 -35.66
CA PHE A 62 1.17 7.36 -34.62
C PHE A 62 1.72 6.61 -33.40
N ASN A 63 2.25 5.41 -33.57
CA ASN A 63 2.75 4.62 -32.46
C ASN A 63 3.98 5.26 -31.81
N LEU A 64 4.85 5.88 -32.59
CA LEU A 64 6.02 6.57 -32.10
C LEU A 64 5.63 7.73 -31.16
N THR A 65 4.77 8.63 -31.64
CA THR A 65 4.34 9.83 -30.90
C THR A 65 3.46 9.48 -29.70
N SER A 66 2.51 8.56 -29.87
CA SER A 66 1.59 8.17 -28.79
C SER A 66 2.29 7.38 -27.68
N ASN A 67 3.28 6.53 -27.97
CA ASN A 67 4.11 5.88 -26.94
C ASN A 67 5.02 6.89 -26.22
N MET A 68 5.63 7.85 -26.94
CA MET A 68 6.39 8.93 -26.31
C MET A 68 5.53 9.73 -25.33
N LEU A 69 4.31 10.08 -25.74
CA LEU A 69 3.37 10.82 -24.90
C LEU A 69 2.89 9.98 -23.71
N ALA A 70 2.53 8.71 -23.92
CA ALA A 70 2.13 7.80 -22.84
C ALA A 70 3.25 7.62 -21.81
N CYS A 71 4.51 7.58 -22.25
CA CYS A 71 5.67 7.52 -21.38
C CYS A 71 5.75 8.71 -20.41
N MET A 72 5.46 9.92 -20.92
CA MET A 72 5.48 11.16 -20.14
C MET A 72 4.29 11.28 -19.18
N LEU A 73 3.11 10.85 -19.61
CA LEU A 73 1.87 11.03 -18.85
C LEU A 73 1.66 10.00 -17.74
N LEU A 74 2.22 8.80 -17.89
CA LEU A 74 1.96 7.66 -16.99
C LEU A 74 3.03 7.44 -15.92
N LEU A 75 3.90 8.43 -15.67
CA LEU A 75 4.80 8.42 -14.53
C LEU A 75 4.01 8.66 -13.23
N LYS A 76 3.90 7.61 -12.42
CA LYS A 76 3.33 7.70 -11.07
C LYS A 76 4.44 7.95 -10.05
N PRO A 77 4.22 8.85 -9.08
CA PRO A 77 5.10 8.96 -7.92
C PRO A 77 5.11 7.62 -7.15
N PRO A 78 6.12 7.39 -6.31
CA PRO A 78 6.19 6.19 -5.48
C PRO A 78 4.95 6.14 -4.58
N VAL A 79 4.47 4.91 -4.38
CA VAL A 79 3.30 4.61 -3.54
C VAL A 79 3.65 4.91 -2.07
N ASP A 80 2.66 5.33 -1.30
CA ASP A 80 2.77 5.56 0.15
C ASP A 80 3.34 4.29 0.83
N PRO A 81 4.30 4.39 1.77
CA PRO A 81 4.91 3.25 2.42
C PRO A 81 3.91 2.49 3.31
N GLY A 82 3.11 1.61 2.71
CA GLY A 82 2.59 0.47 3.44
C GLY A 82 3.77 -0.35 3.95
N GLN A 83 3.76 -0.71 5.24
CA GLN A 83 4.85 -1.44 5.90
C GLN A 83 5.15 -2.76 5.20
N LEU A 84 6.27 -2.79 4.47
CA LEU A 84 6.84 -3.98 3.85
C LEU A 84 8.33 -4.00 4.17
N ALA A 85 8.79 -5.08 4.83
CA ALA A 85 10.09 -5.27 5.48
C ALA A 85 11.35 -5.19 4.58
N ARG A 86 11.27 -4.67 3.36
CA ARG A 86 12.39 -4.58 2.41
C ARG A 86 12.55 -3.20 1.75
N TRP A 87 11.83 -2.20 2.24
CA TRP A 87 11.98 -0.82 1.78
C TRP A 87 13.26 -0.24 2.36
N HIS A 88 13.90 0.67 1.63
CA HIS A 88 15.14 1.32 2.04
C HIS A 88 14.94 2.84 2.11
N MET A 89 15.73 3.51 2.95
CA MET A 89 15.66 4.96 3.08
C MET A 89 16.31 5.65 1.87
N CYS A 90 15.61 6.60 1.28
CA CYS A 90 16.22 7.57 0.37
C CYS A 90 16.65 8.80 1.15
N HIS A 91 17.95 9.11 1.13
CA HIS A 91 18.51 10.27 1.85
C HIS A 91 18.16 11.61 1.21
N ASP A 92 17.95 11.69 -0.11
CA ASP A 92 17.59 12.94 -0.78
C ASP A 92 16.11 13.32 -0.50
N CYS A 93 15.22 12.33 -0.55
CA CYS A 93 13.79 12.53 -0.30
C CYS A 93 13.40 12.39 1.18
N GLN A 94 14.31 11.91 2.04
CA GLN A 94 14.05 11.62 3.46
C GLN A 94 12.80 10.76 3.66
N THR A 95 12.64 9.72 2.83
CA THR A 95 11.46 8.85 2.83
C THR A 95 11.83 7.40 2.53
N LEU A 96 11.05 6.46 3.05
CA LEU A 96 11.19 5.04 2.74
C LEU A 96 10.68 4.78 1.32
N VAL A 97 11.45 4.03 0.55
CA VAL A 97 11.10 3.68 -0.83
C VAL A 97 11.15 2.17 -1.08
N PRO A 98 10.27 1.64 -1.96
CA PRO A 98 10.21 0.21 -2.25
C PRO A 98 11.53 -0.34 -2.78
N PRO A 99 11.76 -1.67 -2.69
CA PRO A 99 12.86 -2.32 -3.39
C PRO A 99 12.95 -1.87 -4.85
N ARG A 100 14.18 -1.70 -5.35
CA ARG A 100 14.46 -1.29 -6.74
C ARG A 100 13.96 0.12 -7.11
N SER A 101 13.48 0.89 -6.15
CA SER A 101 13.17 2.32 -6.33
C SER A 101 14.41 3.15 -6.06
N TRP A 102 14.64 4.21 -6.83
CA TRP A 102 15.83 5.04 -6.66
C TRP A 102 15.52 6.52 -6.90
N HIS A 103 16.24 7.41 -6.21
CA HIS A 103 16.15 8.85 -6.40
C HIS A 103 16.68 9.25 -7.78
N CYS A 104 15.99 10.21 -8.41
CA CYS A 104 16.48 10.88 -9.60
C CYS A 104 16.78 12.34 -9.30
N GLU A 105 18.05 12.73 -9.37
CA GLU A 105 18.50 14.11 -9.12
C GLU A 105 17.87 15.11 -10.09
N VAL A 106 17.68 14.73 -11.36
CA VAL A 106 17.09 15.61 -12.39
C VAL A 106 15.60 15.90 -12.13
N CYS A 107 14.83 14.89 -11.75
CA CYS A 107 13.40 15.04 -11.45
C CYS A 107 13.12 15.40 -9.99
N ASN A 108 14.14 15.31 -9.12
CA ASN A 108 14.06 15.43 -7.67
C ASN A 108 12.93 14.58 -7.05
N VAL A 109 12.84 13.31 -7.46
CA VAL A 109 11.82 12.37 -6.99
C VAL A 109 12.33 10.93 -7.07
N CYS A 110 11.90 10.08 -6.14
CA CYS A 110 12.12 8.63 -6.23
C CYS A 110 11.18 7.99 -7.25
N VAL A 111 11.66 7.00 -8.01
CA VAL A 111 10.86 6.34 -9.05
C VAL A 111 10.83 4.83 -8.79
N LEU A 112 9.64 4.23 -8.87
CA LEU A 112 9.45 2.79 -8.67
C LEU A 112 10.10 1.99 -9.81
N LYS A 113 10.89 0.96 -9.46
CA LYS A 113 11.67 0.16 -10.43
C LYS A 113 12.44 1.09 -11.39
N ARG A 114 13.10 2.12 -10.83
CA ARG A 114 13.73 3.18 -11.62
C ARG A 114 14.79 2.59 -12.53
N ASP A 115 14.61 2.81 -13.83
CA ASP A 115 15.59 2.46 -14.83
C ASP A 115 16.54 3.63 -15.07
N HIS A 116 16.06 4.73 -15.66
CA HIS A 116 16.88 5.93 -15.88
C HIS A 116 16.02 7.19 -16.06
N HIS A 117 16.64 8.36 -16.11
CA HIS A 117 16.01 9.58 -16.61
C HIS A 117 16.29 9.70 -18.10
N CYS A 118 15.25 9.66 -18.93
CA CYS A 118 15.40 9.74 -20.37
C CYS A 118 15.35 11.20 -20.81
N ARG A 119 16.46 11.68 -21.39
CA ARG A 119 16.56 13.06 -21.89
C ARG A 119 15.65 13.32 -23.10
N PHE A 120 15.39 12.29 -23.91
CA PHE A 120 14.53 12.39 -25.10
C PHE A 120 13.04 12.49 -24.76
N THR A 121 12.59 11.80 -23.70
CA THR A 121 11.19 11.87 -23.22
C THR A 121 10.99 12.83 -22.05
N CYS A 122 12.04 13.52 -21.61
CA CYS A 122 12.05 14.46 -20.47
C CYS A 122 11.49 13.89 -19.14
N CYS A 123 11.44 12.57 -18.98
CA CYS A 123 10.88 11.93 -17.80
C CYS A 123 11.68 10.70 -17.37
N CYS A 124 11.48 10.29 -16.13
CA CYS A 124 12.02 9.03 -15.64
C CYS A 124 11.28 7.83 -16.24
N ILE A 125 12.03 6.78 -16.53
CA ILE A 125 11.53 5.47 -16.93
C ILE A 125 11.51 4.56 -15.70
N GLY A 126 10.37 3.94 -15.44
CA GLY A 126 10.14 3.06 -14.29
C GLY A 126 8.99 2.10 -14.52
N HIS A 127 8.46 1.53 -13.42
CA HIS A 127 7.52 0.40 -13.45
C HIS A 127 6.32 0.59 -14.39
N HIS A 128 5.64 1.74 -14.33
CA HIS A 128 4.38 1.96 -15.05
C HIS A 128 4.54 2.46 -16.49
N ASN A 129 5.71 2.98 -16.87
CA ASN A 129 5.91 3.58 -18.19
C ASN A 129 6.99 2.90 -19.04
N TYR A 130 7.68 1.87 -18.53
CA TYR A 130 8.71 1.13 -19.26
C TYR A 130 8.21 0.60 -20.60
N ARG A 131 6.98 0.05 -20.64
CA ARG A 131 6.36 -0.47 -21.88
C ARG A 131 6.40 0.55 -23.00
N TYR A 132 5.96 1.77 -22.72
CA TYR A 132 5.82 2.82 -23.73
C TYR A 132 7.20 3.29 -24.19
N PHE A 133 8.16 3.39 -23.28
CA PHE A 133 9.55 3.64 -23.65
C PHE A 133 10.13 2.53 -24.55
N PHE A 134 9.87 1.26 -24.24
CA PHE A 134 10.32 0.12 -25.04
C PHE A 134 9.76 0.18 -26.46
N PHE A 135 8.45 0.38 -26.63
CA PHE A 135 7.86 0.51 -27.96
C PHE A 135 8.25 1.80 -28.67
N TYR A 136 8.40 2.91 -27.95
CA TYR A 136 8.97 4.14 -28.51
C TYR A 136 10.34 3.86 -29.17
N LEU A 137 11.25 3.15 -28.51
CA LEU A 137 12.54 2.77 -29.10
C LEU A 137 12.40 1.84 -30.31
N VAL A 138 11.53 0.83 -30.23
CA VAL A 138 11.28 -0.09 -31.35
C VAL A 138 10.78 0.67 -32.58
N TYR A 139 9.82 1.58 -32.40
CA TYR A 139 9.27 2.39 -33.49
C TYR A 139 10.23 3.45 -34.01
N MET A 140 11.07 4.04 -33.15
CA MET A 140 12.17 4.90 -33.58
C MET A 140 13.11 4.15 -34.52
N ILE A 141 13.47 2.90 -34.21
CA ILE A 141 14.39 2.10 -35.03
C ILE A 141 13.73 1.71 -36.35
N ILE A 142 12.51 1.16 -36.32
CA ILE A 142 11.82 0.74 -37.55
C ILE A 142 11.59 1.95 -38.46
N GLY A 143 11.14 3.08 -37.90
CA GLY A 143 10.91 4.31 -38.65
C GLY A 143 12.18 4.90 -39.24
N SER A 144 13.26 5.02 -38.44
CA SER A 144 14.54 5.55 -38.92
C SER A 144 15.23 4.62 -39.92
N LEU A 145 15.13 3.31 -39.76
CA LEU A 145 15.64 2.35 -40.75
C LEU A 145 14.86 2.45 -42.07
N ALA A 146 13.53 2.50 -42.01
CA ALA A 146 12.71 2.64 -43.21
C ALA A 146 12.99 3.98 -43.93
N ALA A 147 13.10 5.07 -43.18
CA ALA A 147 13.49 6.37 -43.71
C ALA A 147 14.90 6.30 -44.35
N ALA A 148 15.90 5.78 -43.63
CA ALA A 148 17.26 5.67 -44.15
C ALA A 148 17.34 4.85 -45.44
N ILE A 149 16.62 3.73 -45.55
CA ILE A 149 16.59 2.91 -46.77
C ILE A 149 15.99 3.70 -47.94
N MET A 150 14.84 4.34 -47.74
CA MET A 150 14.18 5.11 -48.80
C MET A 150 15.01 6.35 -49.19
N GLU A 151 15.59 7.04 -48.21
CA GLU A 151 16.51 8.15 -48.43
C GLU A 151 17.76 7.68 -49.18
N SER A 152 18.37 6.54 -48.86
CA SER A 152 19.50 6.00 -49.63
C SER A 152 19.16 5.77 -51.10
N ILE A 153 17.95 5.28 -51.39
CA ILE A 153 17.49 5.07 -52.77
C ILE A 153 17.28 6.41 -53.47
N TYR A 154 16.67 7.39 -52.80
CA TYR A 154 16.41 8.73 -53.34
C TYR A 154 17.68 9.60 -53.49
N LEU A 155 18.66 9.44 -52.59
CA LEU A 155 19.93 10.20 -52.59
C LEU A 155 20.94 9.68 -53.60
N TRP A 156 20.76 8.44 -54.08
CA TRP A 156 21.46 8.00 -55.29
C TRP A 156 21.16 8.93 -56.47
N GLU A 157 20.01 9.62 -56.44
CA GLU A 157 19.56 10.56 -57.47
C GLU A 157 19.74 12.05 -57.08
N THR A 158 19.96 12.40 -55.80
CA THR A 158 19.96 13.81 -55.32
C THR A 158 20.94 14.10 -54.15
N PHE A 159 21.53 15.30 -54.07
CA PHE A 159 22.58 15.69 -53.10
C PHE A 159 22.09 16.12 -51.68
N TYR A 160 21.07 15.49 -51.09
CA TYR A 160 20.54 15.87 -49.76
C TYR A 160 21.16 15.11 -48.56
N ILE A 161 22.44 15.33 -48.31
CA ILE A 161 23.26 14.53 -47.35
C ILE A 161 22.88 14.76 -45.87
N VAL A 162 22.45 15.96 -45.49
CA VAL A 162 22.29 16.33 -44.06
C VAL A 162 21.14 15.60 -43.36
N ILE A 163 19.97 15.48 -44.00
CA ILE A 163 18.81 14.78 -43.39
C ILE A 163 19.16 13.30 -43.20
N TYR A 164 19.80 12.71 -44.21
CA TYR A 164 20.26 11.33 -44.17
C TYR A 164 21.26 11.02 -43.07
N ASP A 165 22.30 11.86 -42.92
CA ASP A 165 23.30 11.69 -41.86
C ASP A 165 22.65 11.74 -40.47
N LEU A 166 21.68 12.64 -40.28
CA LEU A 166 20.93 12.76 -39.03
C LEU A 166 19.97 11.56 -38.81
N THR A 167 19.33 11.06 -39.87
CA THR A 167 18.51 9.83 -39.82
C THR A 167 19.36 8.62 -39.43
N LEU A 168 20.54 8.49 -40.03
CA LEU A 168 21.49 7.41 -39.74
C LEU A 168 22.03 7.48 -38.30
N LEU A 169 22.35 8.69 -37.83
CA LEU A 169 22.75 8.91 -36.43
C LEU A 169 21.62 8.54 -35.46
N GLY A 170 20.38 8.96 -35.76
CA GLY A 170 19.20 8.61 -34.98
C GLY A 170 18.96 7.09 -34.92
N PHE A 171 19.11 6.41 -36.07
CA PHE A 171 19.04 4.95 -36.14
C PHE A 171 20.12 4.28 -35.30
N ALA A 172 21.38 4.74 -35.40
CA ALA A 172 22.50 4.19 -34.66
C ALA A 172 22.33 4.34 -33.14
N ILE A 173 21.99 5.55 -32.67
CA ILE A 173 21.75 5.82 -31.24
C ILE A 173 20.58 4.97 -30.72
N SER A 174 19.46 4.95 -31.45
CA SER A 174 18.27 4.20 -31.02
C SER A 174 18.56 2.70 -30.97
N SER A 175 19.31 2.16 -31.93
CA SER A 175 19.72 0.76 -31.96
C SER A 175 20.62 0.40 -30.78
N LEU A 176 21.62 1.23 -30.47
CA LEU A 176 22.49 1.04 -29.30
C LEU A 176 21.70 1.05 -27.99
N LEU A 177 20.75 1.98 -27.85
CA LEU A 177 19.86 2.05 -26.70
C LEU A 177 18.97 0.81 -26.60
N LEU A 178 18.37 0.34 -27.72
CA LEU A 178 17.57 -0.88 -27.69
C LEU A 178 18.41 -2.10 -27.31
N VAL A 179 19.64 -2.23 -27.81
CA VAL A 179 20.54 -3.33 -27.40
C VAL A 179 20.81 -3.28 -25.90
N PHE A 180 21.08 -2.09 -25.36
CA PHE A 180 21.28 -1.89 -23.92
C PHE A 180 20.03 -2.28 -23.11
N HIS A 181 18.86 -1.78 -23.48
CA HIS A 181 17.61 -2.08 -22.78
C HIS A 181 17.18 -3.54 -22.96
N TRP A 182 17.44 -4.14 -24.12
CA TRP A 182 17.20 -5.56 -24.37
C TRP A 182 17.98 -6.45 -23.40
N GLN A 183 19.24 -6.09 -23.09
CA GLN A 183 20.02 -6.81 -22.08
C GLN A 183 19.35 -6.72 -20.70
N ILE A 184 18.89 -5.52 -20.30
CA ILE A 184 18.20 -5.29 -19.03
C ILE A 184 16.90 -6.08 -18.94
N VAL A 185 16.07 -6.06 -20.00
CA VAL A 185 14.83 -6.81 -20.09
C VAL A 185 15.13 -8.31 -20.03
N LYS A 186 16.10 -8.80 -20.80
CA LYS A 186 16.46 -10.23 -20.83
C LYS A 186 16.91 -10.75 -19.46
N SER A 187 17.56 -9.94 -18.63
CA SER A 187 17.98 -10.34 -17.26
C SER A 187 17.00 -9.98 -16.15
N GLY A 188 15.84 -9.36 -16.45
CA GLY A 188 14.87 -8.93 -15.45
C GLY A 188 15.38 -7.82 -14.51
N SER A 189 16.49 -7.16 -14.86
CA SER A 189 17.15 -6.14 -14.03
C SER A 189 16.60 -4.73 -14.28
N VAL A 190 17.10 -3.73 -13.53
CA VAL A 190 17.03 -2.30 -13.89
C VAL A 190 18.46 -1.78 -14.09
N THR A 191 18.65 -0.58 -14.65
CA THR A 191 19.99 0.02 -14.86
C THR A 191 20.92 -0.06 -13.63
N ARG A 192 20.41 0.20 -12.42
CA ARG A 192 21.23 0.13 -11.18
C ARG A 192 21.61 -1.28 -10.75
N GLU A 193 20.95 -2.30 -11.29
CA GLU A 193 21.17 -3.72 -11.03
C GLU A 193 21.86 -4.41 -12.22
N ARG A 194 22.52 -3.64 -13.10
CA ARG A 194 23.13 -4.16 -14.31
C ARG A 194 24.08 -5.32 -13.98
N GLY A 195 23.92 -6.44 -14.67
CA GLY A 195 24.69 -7.66 -14.44
C GLY A 195 24.11 -8.59 -13.39
N SER A 196 23.14 -8.15 -12.59
CA SER A 196 22.39 -9.03 -11.67
C SER A 196 21.28 -9.77 -12.41
N ARG A 197 21.07 -11.04 -12.03
CA ARG A 197 19.94 -11.87 -12.48
C ARG A 197 18.97 -12.20 -11.35
N LYS A 198 19.04 -11.47 -10.24
CA LYS A 198 18.24 -11.74 -9.02
C LYS A 198 16.72 -11.82 -9.27
N TYR A 199 16.23 -11.08 -10.26
CA TYR A 199 14.80 -11.00 -10.60
C TYR A 199 14.48 -11.57 -11.98
N ASP A 200 15.38 -12.36 -12.56
CA ASP A 200 15.19 -13.02 -13.86
C ASP A 200 14.11 -14.10 -13.75
N ARG A 201 13.03 -13.98 -14.52
CA ARG A 201 11.92 -14.96 -14.62
C ARG A 201 11.93 -15.73 -15.94
N GLY A 202 13.07 -15.74 -16.63
CA GLY A 202 13.17 -16.22 -18.00
C GLY A 202 12.56 -15.23 -18.99
N LEU A 203 12.88 -15.41 -20.28
CA LEU A 203 12.59 -14.41 -21.32
C LEU A 203 11.11 -14.01 -21.38
N ARG A 204 10.19 -14.98 -21.35
CA ARG A 204 8.76 -14.73 -21.39
C ARG A 204 8.27 -13.98 -20.15
N GLY A 205 8.70 -14.41 -18.95
CA GLY A 205 8.31 -13.77 -17.70
C GLY A 205 8.86 -12.35 -17.60
N ASN A 206 10.08 -12.12 -18.06
CA ASN A 206 10.67 -10.78 -18.09
C ASN A 206 9.97 -9.85 -19.08
N LEU A 207 9.58 -10.36 -20.26
CA LEU A 207 8.77 -9.62 -21.22
C LEU A 207 7.40 -9.28 -20.65
N GLU A 208 6.74 -10.21 -19.96
CA GLU A 208 5.46 -9.97 -19.29
C GLU A 208 5.58 -8.92 -18.17
N MET A 209 6.69 -8.89 -17.44
CA MET A 209 6.99 -7.84 -16.45
C MET A 209 7.21 -6.43 -17.04
N VAL A 210 7.36 -6.31 -18.36
CA VAL A 210 7.54 -5.03 -19.07
C VAL A 210 6.30 -4.69 -19.89
N LEU A 211 5.72 -5.67 -20.57
CA LEU A 211 4.66 -5.50 -21.57
C LEU A 211 3.26 -5.87 -21.05
N GLY A 212 3.17 -6.55 -19.91
CA GLY A 212 1.93 -6.99 -19.27
C GLY A 212 1.30 -8.25 -19.89
N ASN A 213 0.16 -8.66 -19.32
CA ASN A 213 -0.49 -9.94 -19.61
C ASN A 213 -0.96 -10.09 -21.07
N ARG A 214 -1.17 -8.97 -21.79
CA ARG A 214 -1.55 -8.94 -23.22
C ARG A 214 -0.39 -8.52 -24.12
N MET A 215 0.86 -8.86 -23.75
CA MET A 215 2.09 -8.46 -24.45
C MET A 215 2.12 -8.70 -25.98
N HIS A 216 1.34 -9.65 -26.49
CA HIS A 216 1.27 -9.95 -27.93
C HIS A 216 0.45 -8.91 -28.73
N LEU A 217 -0.37 -8.09 -28.06
CA LEU A 217 -1.19 -7.04 -28.69
C LEU A 217 -0.62 -5.64 -28.45
N THR A 218 0.32 -5.50 -27.51
CA THR A 218 0.74 -4.18 -27.02
C THR A 218 1.52 -3.36 -28.03
N TRP A 219 2.07 -4.00 -29.06
CA TRP A 219 2.73 -3.33 -30.17
C TRP A 219 1.72 -2.54 -31.02
N LEU A 220 0.48 -3.00 -31.19
CA LEU A 220 -0.50 -2.35 -32.09
C LEU A 220 -0.77 -0.88 -31.73
N SER A 221 -0.84 -0.57 -30.43
CA SER A 221 -1.17 0.75 -29.93
C SER A 221 -0.88 0.88 -28.42
N PRO A 222 -0.46 2.05 -27.92
CA PRO A 222 -0.35 2.29 -26.48
C PRO A 222 -1.71 2.24 -25.76
N PHE A 223 -2.82 2.40 -26.48
CA PHE A 223 -4.17 2.35 -25.89
C PHE A 223 -4.64 0.92 -25.59
N VAL A 224 -3.92 -0.11 -26.07
CA VAL A 224 -4.20 -1.50 -25.71
C VAL A 224 -3.90 -1.70 -24.22
N ARG A 225 -4.95 -1.94 -23.43
CA ARG A 225 -4.82 -2.28 -22.00
C ARG A 225 -4.09 -3.61 -21.86
N SER A 226 -3.00 -3.61 -21.10
CA SER A 226 -2.20 -4.78 -20.77
C SER A 226 -1.68 -4.58 -19.36
N ASP A 227 -2.38 -5.14 -18.39
CA ASP A 227 -2.04 -4.97 -16.99
C ASP A 227 -0.75 -5.71 -16.67
N LEU A 228 0.10 -5.10 -15.86
CA LEU A 228 1.32 -5.73 -15.37
C LEU A 228 0.95 -6.81 -14.35
N PRO A 229 1.68 -7.94 -14.30
CA PRO A 229 1.37 -9.04 -13.38
C PRO A 229 1.60 -8.68 -11.90
N HIS A 230 2.19 -7.51 -11.63
CA HIS A 230 2.45 -7.03 -10.27
C HIS A 230 2.43 -5.49 -10.19
N ASP A 231 2.23 -4.99 -8.99
CA ASP A 231 2.24 -3.56 -8.64
C ASP A 231 3.63 -2.92 -8.64
N GLY A 232 4.69 -3.73 -8.66
CA GLY A 232 6.09 -3.28 -8.67
C GLY A 232 6.67 -3.07 -7.27
N LEU A 233 5.84 -3.16 -6.22
CA LEU A 233 6.23 -3.02 -4.82
C LEU A 233 6.85 -4.32 -4.28
N MET A 234 6.44 -5.47 -4.84
CA MET A 234 6.81 -6.81 -4.37
C MET A 234 7.42 -7.69 -5.47
N ILE A 235 8.47 -7.21 -6.14
CA ILE A 235 9.16 -8.02 -7.16
C ILE A 235 10.07 -9.05 -6.45
N GLY A 236 9.59 -10.29 -6.39
CA GLY A 236 10.23 -11.42 -5.70
C GLY A 236 9.26 -12.53 -5.31
N PHE A 237 7.96 -12.27 -5.36
CA PHE A 237 6.90 -13.25 -5.07
C PHE A 237 6.17 -13.63 -6.36
N GLN A 238 5.85 -14.92 -6.49
CA GLN A 238 5.15 -15.62 -7.56
C GLN A 238 6.05 -16.36 -8.56
N GLY A 239 6.04 -17.68 -8.44
CA GLY A 239 6.63 -18.58 -9.43
C GLY A 239 6.93 -20.01 -8.99
N VAL A 240 6.49 -20.49 -7.82
CA VAL A 240 6.56 -21.93 -7.49
C VAL A 240 5.34 -22.35 -6.67
N ARG A 241 4.35 -22.91 -7.36
CA ARG A 241 3.57 -24.04 -6.85
C ARG A 241 4.38 -25.28 -7.28
N LEU A 242 5.39 -25.70 -6.51
CA LEU A 242 6.02 -27.02 -6.66
C LEU A 242 5.80 -27.79 -5.37
N SER A 243 4.85 -28.72 -5.46
CA SER A 243 4.96 -30.03 -4.88
C SER A 243 6.23 -30.74 -5.40
N VAL A 244 7.39 -30.47 -4.82
CA VAL A 244 8.58 -31.35 -4.93
C VAL A 244 9.27 -31.37 -3.58
N PHE A 245 9.30 -32.57 -3.00
CA PHE A 245 10.10 -32.96 -1.84
C PHE A 245 11.58 -32.59 -2.05
N LEU A 246 12.07 -31.61 -1.29
CA LEU A 246 13.48 -31.51 -0.91
C LEU A 246 13.54 -31.83 0.59
N PRO A 247 14.25 -32.88 1.01
CA PRO A 247 14.33 -33.23 2.42
C PRO A 247 15.22 -32.19 3.12
N GLY A 248 14.65 -31.40 4.03
CA GLY A 248 15.42 -30.64 5.02
C GLY A 248 15.23 -29.12 5.11
N ILE A 249 14.19 -28.52 4.52
CA ILE A 249 13.79 -27.14 4.86
C ILE A 249 12.32 -27.16 5.27
N SER A 250 12.09 -27.25 6.57
CA SER A 250 10.78 -27.20 7.19
C SER A 250 10.18 -25.79 7.09
N ASP A 251 8.99 -25.73 6.47
CA ASP A 251 7.87 -24.85 6.79
C ASP A 251 8.17 -23.35 7.01
N MET A 252 7.92 -22.52 6.00
CA MET A 252 7.85 -21.06 6.15
C MET A 252 6.51 -20.57 5.58
N SER A 253 5.42 -20.92 6.28
CA SER A 253 4.22 -20.08 6.30
C SER A 253 4.60 -18.62 6.59
N PRO A 254 3.82 -17.60 6.13
CA PRO A 254 4.02 -16.23 6.60
C PRO A 254 4.11 -16.25 8.14
N PRO A 255 5.05 -15.50 8.75
CA PRO A 255 5.28 -15.59 10.18
C PRO A 255 3.99 -15.21 10.90
N LYS A 256 3.44 -16.19 11.62
CA LYS A 256 2.23 -16.06 12.41
C LYS A 256 2.37 -14.86 13.36
N PRO A 257 1.37 -13.97 13.49
CA PRO A 257 1.43 -12.89 14.45
C PRO A 257 1.53 -13.45 15.88
N ILE A 258 2.43 -12.91 16.69
CA ILE A 258 2.58 -13.22 18.10
C ILE A 258 2.01 -12.07 18.91
N LEU A 259 0.95 -12.32 19.67
CA LEU A 259 0.34 -11.33 20.57
C LEU A 259 0.80 -11.59 22.01
N TYR A 260 1.55 -10.65 22.56
CA TYR A 260 1.85 -10.57 23.98
C TYR A 260 0.67 -9.92 24.70
N TYR A 261 0.12 -10.63 25.67
CA TYR A 261 -1.21 -10.31 26.19
C TYR A 261 -1.36 -10.61 27.68
N ASP A 262 -2.25 -9.85 28.30
CA ASP A 262 -2.91 -10.18 29.57
C ASP A 262 -4.40 -9.93 29.36
N ASP A 263 -5.22 -10.98 29.36
CA ASP A 263 -6.64 -10.88 29.00
C ASP A 263 -7.47 -10.07 30.00
N ARG A 264 -6.93 -9.72 31.17
CA ARG A 264 -7.55 -8.74 32.08
C ARG A 264 -7.62 -7.34 31.45
N SER A 265 -6.64 -6.99 30.61
CA SER A 265 -6.53 -5.68 29.99
C SER A 265 -7.64 -5.44 28.93
N PRO A 266 -8.43 -4.35 29.03
CA PRO A 266 -9.42 -4.00 28.00
C PRO A 266 -8.87 -3.90 26.57
N PRO A 267 -7.77 -3.15 26.30
CA PRO A 267 -7.21 -3.05 24.95
C PRO A 267 -6.71 -4.39 24.40
N VAL A 268 -6.27 -5.32 25.27
CA VAL A 268 -5.94 -6.69 24.87
C VAL A 268 -7.20 -7.42 24.38
N ARG A 269 -8.29 -7.35 25.15
CA ARG A 269 -9.56 -8.00 24.79
C ARG A 269 -10.09 -7.48 23.46
N SER A 270 -9.87 -6.20 23.11
CA SER A 270 -10.25 -5.65 21.80
C SER A 270 -9.53 -6.37 20.66
N CYS A 271 -8.21 -6.58 20.79
CA CYS A 271 -7.43 -7.34 19.82
C CYS A 271 -7.92 -8.80 19.76
N LEU A 272 -8.17 -9.45 20.89
CA LEU A 272 -8.66 -10.83 20.94
C LEU A 272 -10.04 -10.99 20.28
N MET A 273 -10.95 -10.04 20.47
CA MET A 273 -12.25 -10.01 19.79
C MET A 273 -12.07 -9.91 18.26
N LEU A 274 -11.20 -9.02 17.78
CA LEU A 274 -10.96 -8.87 16.35
C LEU A 274 -10.30 -10.14 15.76
N ILE A 275 -9.33 -10.72 16.47
CA ILE A 275 -8.67 -11.97 16.09
C ILE A 275 -9.70 -13.10 15.96
N LYS A 276 -10.64 -13.22 16.91
CA LYS A 276 -11.71 -14.22 16.86
C LYS A 276 -12.69 -13.96 15.71
N LEU A 277 -13.06 -12.70 15.48
CA LEU A 277 -13.99 -12.33 14.41
C LEU A 277 -13.43 -12.67 13.02
N LEU A 278 -12.16 -12.37 12.79
CA LEU A 278 -11.48 -12.55 11.51
C LEU A 278 -10.81 -13.92 11.37
N ASP A 279 -10.98 -14.81 12.35
CA ASP A 279 -10.37 -16.16 12.40
C ASP A 279 -8.85 -16.15 12.13
N ILE A 280 -8.16 -15.21 12.77
CA ILE A 280 -6.72 -15.00 12.54
C ILE A 280 -5.94 -16.02 13.37
N ASP A 281 -5.12 -16.83 12.70
CA ASP A 281 -4.20 -17.71 13.39
C ASP A 281 -3.10 -16.88 14.06
N VAL A 282 -3.14 -16.74 15.39
CA VAL A 282 -2.17 -15.97 16.20
C VAL A 282 -1.53 -16.82 17.29
N GLU A 283 -0.26 -16.56 17.57
CA GLU A 283 0.43 -17.15 18.70
C GLU A 283 0.23 -16.24 19.92
N LEU A 284 -0.17 -16.82 21.04
CA LEU A 284 -0.46 -16.06 22.26
C LEU A 284 0.66 -16.23 23.28
N ARG A 285 1.25 -15.13 23.72
CA ARG A 285 2.28 -15.09 24.77
C ARG A 285 1.77 -14.33 25.98
N PHE A 286 1.45 -15.05 27.04
CA PHE A 286 0.93 -14.43 28.26
C PHE A 286 2.04 -13.63 28.98
N VAL A 287 1.71 -12.42 29.45
CA VAL A 287 2.59 -11.55 30.26
C VAL A 287 1.79 -11.12 31.49
N ASP A 288 2.11 -11.65 32.66
CA ASP A 288 1.35 -11.41 33.90
C ASP A 288 1.65 -9.99 34.47
N LEU A 289 0.75 -9.03 34.18
CA LEU A 289 0.93 -7.63 34.60
C LEU A 289 0.98 -7.45 36.12
N PHE A 290 0.30 -8.32 36.87
CA PHE A 290 0.19 -8.27 38.32
C PHE A 290 1.39 -8.90 39.03
N LYS A 291 2.25 -9.63 38.29
CA LYS A 291 3.56 -10.10 38.77
C LYS A 291 4.73 -9.28 38.26
N GLY A 292 4.48 -8.25 37.45
CA GLY A 292 5.52 -7.38 36.91
C GLY A 292 6.33 -8.03 35.77
N GLU A 293 5.79 -9.04 35.07
CA GLU A 293 6.50 -9.70 33.97
C GLU A 293 6.78 -8.74 32.80
N GLN A 294 5.98 -7.69 32.64
CA GLN A 294 6.21 -6.58 31.70
C GLN A 294 7.51 -5.82 31.96
N PHE A 295 8.15 -6.00 33.12
CA PHE A 295 9.46 -5.40 33.43
C PHE A 295 10.65 -6.34 33.20
N GLN A 296 10.40 -7.58 32.77
CA GLN A 296 11.48 -8.50 32.42
C GLN A 296 12.27 -7.97 31.23
N LYS A 297 13.59 -8.20 31.26
CA LYS A 297 14.56 -7.64 30.30
C LYS A 297 14.17 -7.90 28.84
N ASP A 298 13.68 -9.11 28.54
CA ASP A 298 13.34 -9.51 27.18
C ASP A 298 12.08 -8.80 26.67
N PHE A 299 11.07 -8.61 27.53
CA PHE A 299 9.87 -7.86 27.17
C PHE A 299 10.14 -6.35 27.09
N LEU A 300 10.97 -5.79 27.98
CA LEU A 300 11.37 -4.38 27.92
C LEU A 300 12.16 -4.03 26.66
N ALA A 301 13.02 -4.96 26.22
CA ALA A 301 13.75 -4.82 24.97
C ALA A 301 12.81 -4.84 23.74
N LEU A 302 11.71 -5.59 23.83
CA LEU A 302 10.68 -5.65 22.79
C LEU A 302 9.79 -4.40 22.80
N ASN A 303 9.28 -4.01 23.97
CA ASN A 303 8.41 -2.86 24.17
C ASN A 303 8.94 -2.00 25.35
N PRO A 304 9.63 -0.89 25.06
CA PRO A 304 10.14 0.02 26.09
C PRO A 304 9.04 0.66 26.95
N GLN A 305 7.79 0.71 26.45
CA GLN A 305 6.62 1.22 27.20
C GLN A 305 6.03 0.18 28.14
N HIS A 306 6.59 -1.05 28.18
CA HIS A 306 6.21 -2.14 29.08
C HIS A 306 4.67 -2.34 29.17
N SER A 307 4.02 -2.31 28.00
CA SER A 307 2.56 -2.34 27.87
C SER A 307 2.09 -3.56 27.06
N VAL A 308 0.88 -4.03 27.38
CA VAL A 308 0.13 -5.00 26.56
C VAL A 308 -1.18 -4.36 26.08
N PRO A 309 -1.67 -4.69 24.88
CA PRO A 309 -1.11 -5.68 23.94
C PRO A 309 0.16 -5.21 23.22
N THR A 310 1.08 -6.15 22.96
CA THR A 310 2.20 -5.95 22.03
C THR A 310 2.14 -7.04 20.97
N LEU A 311 2.13 -6.66 19.69
CA LEU A 311 2.09 -7.59 18.57
C LEU A 311 3.45 -7.63 17.87
N VAL A 312 3.99 -8.84 17.65
CA VAL A 312 5.10 -9.09 16.74
C VAL A 312 4.56 -9.80 15.51
N HIS A 313 4.73 -9.23 14.32
CA HIS A 313 4.31 -9.85 13.07
C HIS A 313 5.45 -9.73 12.05
N GLY A 314 6.29 -10.78 11.98
CA GLY A 314 7.58 -10.70 11.30
C GLY A 314 8.51 -9.73 12.03
N ASP A 315 9.09 -8.77 11.32
CA ASP A 315 9.99 -7.76 11.89
C ASP A 315 9.25 -6.56 12.52
N LEU A 316 7.91 -6.48 12.35
CA LEU A 316 7.10 -5.39 12.89
C LEU A 316 6.73 -5.65 14.35
N VAL A 317 7.03 -4.68 15.21
CA VAL A 317 6.56 -4.66 16.60
C VAL A 317 5.61 -3.48 16.78
N LEU A 318 4.36 -3.77 17.14
CA LEU A 318 3.33 -2.76 17.46
C LEU A 318 3.01 -2.83 18.96
N THR A 319 3.03 -1.69 19.63
CA THR A 319 2.92 -1.59 21.10
C THR A 319 1.68 -0.81 21.55
N ASP A 320 0.69 -0.68 20.68
CA ASP A 320 -0.58 0.00 20.95
C ASP A 320 -1.74 -0.76 20.30
N SER A 321 -2.82 -0.95 21.05
CA SER A 321 -3.96 -1.75 20.60
C SER A 321 -4.67 -1.17 19.37
N HIS A 322 -4.76 0.15 19.23
CA HIS A 322 -5.43 0.78 18.08
C HIS A 322 -4.61 0.55 16.81
N ALA A 323 -3.28 0.67 16.90
CA ALA A 323 -2.39 0.33 15.81
C ALA A 323 -2.47 -1.16 15.44
N ILE A 324 -2.55 -2.06 16.45
CA ILE A 324 -2.74 -3.50 16.23
C ILE A 324 -4.08 -3.78 15.55
N LEU A 325 -5.19 -3.18 16.00
CA LEU A 325 -6.51 -3.34 15.39
C LEU A 325 -6.50 -2.90 13.92
N ILE A 326 -5.92 -1.73 13.62
CA ILE A 326 -5.80 -1.22 12.25
C ILE A 326 -4.95 -2.16 11.39
N HIS A 327 -3.78 -2.59 11.89
CA HIS A 327 -2.90 -3.53 11.18
C HIS A 327 -3.58 -4.86 10.89
N LEU A 328 -4.28 -5.43 11.86
CA LEU A 328 -4.98 -6.70 11.68
C LEU A 328 -6.14 -6.56 10.68
N ALA A 329 -6.91 -5.47 10.73
CA ALA A 329 -7.96 -5.22 9.74
C ALA A 329 -7.37 -5.03 8.33
N GLU A 330 -6.33 -4.20 8.18
CA GLU A 330 -5.70 -3.97 6.86
C GLU A 330 -5.06 -5.24 6.27
N LYS A 331 -4.64 -6.19 7.10
CA LYS A 331 -4.01 -7.45 6.67
C LYS A 331 -4.97 -8.60 6.47
N PHE A 332 -6.03 -8.70 7.27
CA PHE A 332 -6.84 -9.91 7.38
C PHE A 332 -8.35 -9.69 7.16
N ASP A 333 -8.86 -8.45 7.15
CA ASP A 333 -10.26 -8.18 6.80
C ASP A 333 -10.45 -8.03 5.29
N GLU A 334 -10.82 -9.11 4.60
CA GLU A 334 -11.10 -9.09 3.16
C GLU A 334 -12.29 -8.19 2.79
N SER A 335 -13.23 -7.97 3.72
CA SER A 335 -14.42 -7.17 3.46
C SER A 335 -14.12 -5.67 3.40
N GLY A 336 -13.08 -5.23 4.12
CA GLY A 336 -12.69 -3.83 4.28
C GLY A 336 -13.73 -2.97 5.01
N ASN A 337 -14.72 -3.58 5.67
CA ASN A 337 -15.81 -2.87 6.35
C ASN A 337 -15.41 -2.39 7.75
N LEU A 338 -14.54 -3.13 8.45
CA LEU A 338 -14.15 -2.79 9.82
C LEU A 338 -13.26 -1.54 9.86
N TRP A 339 -12.47 -1.33 8.81
CA TRP A 339 -11.60 -0.18 8.59
C TRP A 339 -11.80 0.38 7.16
N PRO A 340 -12.75 1.33 7.00
CA PRO A 340 -13.18 1.80 5.68
C PRO A 340 -12.06 2.40 4.81
N GLN A 341 -12.20 2.28 3.49
CA GLN A 341 -11.27 2.89 2.51
C GLN A 341 -11.61 4.35 2.20
N GLU A 342 -12.88 4.75 2.32
CA GLU A 342 -13.29 6.14 2.18
C GLU A 342 -12.67 6.97 3.30
N HIS A 343 -12.06 8.11 2.94
CA HIS A 343 -11.24 8.90 3.84
C HIS A 343 -12.06 9.48 5.01
N GLY A 344 -13.22 10.05 4.74
CA GLY A 344 -14.10 10.62 5.76
C GLY A 344 -14.57 9.59 6.79
N GLU A 345 -14.99 8.42 6.33
CA GLU A 345 -15.37 7.29 7.19
C GLU A 345 -14.20 6.75 8.00
N ARG A 346 -13.03 6.54 7.37
CA ARG A 346 -11.81 6.13 8.07
C ARG A 346 -11.42 7.12 9.17
N MET A 347 -11.51 8.42 8.90
CA MET A 347 -11.19 9.45 9.89
C MET A 347 -12.20 9.51 11.04
N LYS A 348 -13.48 9.15 10.82
CA LYS A 348 -14.45 8.99 11.91
C LYS A 348 -14.08 7.82 12.81
N VAL A 349 -13.73 6.66 12.24
CA VAL A 349 -13.29 5.49 13.01
C VAL A 349 -12.01 5.83 13.79
N LEU A 350 -11.01 6.44 13.13
CA LEU A 350 -9.77 6.87 13.79
C LEU A 350 -10.03 7.84 14.94
N ASN A 351 -10.91 8.83 14.74
CA ASN A 351 -11.25 9.79 15.79
C ASN A 351 -11.87 9.10 17.01
N LEU A 352 -12.68 8.05 16.82
CA LEU A 352 -13.27 7.29 17.91
C LEU A 352 -12.28 6.34 18.59
N LEU A 353 -11.35 5.74 17.86
CA LEU A 353 -10.22 5.02 18.43
C LEU A 353 -9.37 5.96 19.31
N LEU A 354 -9.13 7.19 18.86
CA LEU A 354 -8.42 8.20 19.65
C LEU A 354 -9.25 8.69 20.85
N PHE A 355 -10.57 8.80 20.75
CA PHE A 355 -11.44 9.04 21.90
C PHE A 355 -11.33 7.92 22.95
N GLU A 356 -11.32 6.67 22.51
CA GLU A 356 -11.13 5.53 23.40
C GLU A 356 -9.80 5.65 24.15
N CYS A 357 -8.69 5.79 23.42
CA CYS A 357 -7.35 5.96 23.97
C CYS A 357 -7.21 7.14 24.94
N SER A 358 -7.65 8.32 24.50
CA SER A 358 -7.31 9.59 25.16
C SER A 358 -8.30 10.03 26.23
N PHE A 359 -9.51 9.47 26.20
CA PHE A 359 -10.61 9.92 27.03
C PHE A 359 -11.22 8.78 27.85
N LEU A 360 -11.71 7.72 27.18
CA LEU A 360 -12.41 6.64 27.88
C LEU A 360 -11.43 5.75 28.66
N PHE A 361 -10.48 5.11 27.97
CA PHE A 361 -9.46 4.25 28.59
C PHE A 361 -8.60 5.03 29.58
N ARG A 362 -8.27 6.29 29.28
CA ARG A 362 -7.54 7.14 30.23
C ARG A 362 -8.26 7.23 31.58
N ARG A 363 -9.58 7.49 31.58
CA ARG A 363 -10.37 7.62 32.81
C ARG A 363 -10.58 6.28 33.52
N ASP A 364 -10.74 5.20 32.75
CA ASP A 364 -10.79 3.83 33.29
C ASP A 364 -9.45 3.46 33.95
N SER A 365 -8.34 3.65 33.24
CA SER A 365 -6.98 3.38 33.72
C SER A 365 -6.65 4.20 34.97
N ASP A 366 -7.00 5.49 35.00
CA ASP A 366 -6.79 6.34 36.19
C ASP A 366 -7.52 5.75 37.42
N PHE A 367 -8.77 5.30 37.24
CA PHE A 367 -9.57 4.68 38.30
C PHE A 367 -9.02 3.30 38.73
N MET A 368 -8.84 2.38 37.79
CA MET A 368 -8.37 1.02 38.06
C MET A 368 -6.96 1.02 38.65
N SER A 369 -6.07 1.86 38.12
CA SER A 369 -4.71 2.01 38.65
C SER A 369 -4.68 2.66 40.03
N ALA A 370 -5.62 3.55 40.36
CA ALA A 370 -5.74 4.10 41.71
C ALA A 370 -6.13 3.00 42.71
N ILE A 371 -7.09 2.14 42.36
CA ILE A 371 -7.48 0.99 43.19
C ILE A 371 -6.29 0.05 43.42
N VAL A 372 -5.55 -0.32 42.37
CA VAL A 372 -4.40 -1.24 42.49
C VAL A 372 -3.29 -0.66 43.38
N ARG A 373 -3.01 0.65 43.27
CA ARG A 373 -1.90 1.29 43.99
C ARG A 373 -2.24 1.69 45.43
N GLN A 374 -3.49 2.06 45.69
CA GLN A 374 -3.89 2.71 46.95
C GLN A 374 -4.90 1.88 47.76
N GLY A 375 -5.50 0.86 47.14
CA GLY A 375 -6.67 0.15 47.68
C GLY A 375 -7.96 0.94 47.48
N PHE A 376 -9.09 0.24 47.30
CA PHE A 376 -10.37 0.87 46.95
C PHE A 376 -10.84 1.91 47.99
N ALA A 377 -10.62 1.62 49.27
CA ALA A 377 -11.03 2.49 50.37
C ALA A 377 -10.40 3.90 50.35
N GLN A 378 -9.29 4.09 49.63
CA GLN A 378 -8.59 5.37 49.53
C GLN A 378 -8.90 6.13 48.23
N VAL A 379 -9.67 5.53 47.31
CA VAL A 379 -9.99 6.13 46.02
C VAL A 379 -11.18 7.07 46.16
N ASP A 380 -11.11 8.27 45.58
CA ASP A 380 -12.26 9.17 45.44
C ASP A 380 -13.20 8.64 44.33
N VAL A 381 -14.05 7.67 44.71
CA VAL A 381 -14.98 7.02 43.79
C VAL A 381 -15.93 8.05 43.16
N ALA A 382 -16.37 9.07 43.90
CA ALA A 382 -17.27 10.10 43.38
C ALA A 382 -16.61 10.95 42.28
N HIS A 383 -15.31 11.24 42.40
CA HIS A 383 -14.54 11.88 41.33
C HIS A 383 -14.52 11.04 40.06
N HIS A 384 -14.17 9.76 40.20
CA HIS A 384 -14.08 8.85 39.05
C HIS A 384 -15.45 8.56 38.43
N GLU A 385 -16.51 8.45 39.23
CA GLU A 385 -17.89 8.32 38.76
C GLU A 385 -18.28 9.51 37.87
N ARG A 386 -18.01 10.75 38.29
CA ARG A 386 -18.29 11.94 37.47
C ARG A 386 -17.54 11.89 36.14
N LYS A 387 -16.26 11.52 36.16
CA LYS A 387 -15.44 11.41 34.94
C LYS A 387 -15.91 10.29 34.02
N LEU A 388 -16.25 9.13 34.54
CA LEU A 388 -16.70 8.03 33.69
C LEU A 388 -18.14 8.26 33.17
N THR A 389 -18.98 8.93 33.96
CA THR A 389 -20.31 9.39 33.53
C THR A 389 -20.23 10.43 32.41
N GLU A 390 -19.29 11.39 32.47
CA GLU A 390 -19.01 12.31 31.36
C GLU A 390 -18.66 11.56 30.06
N ALA A 391 -17.92 10.44 30.14
CA ALA A 391 -17.60 9.62 28.97
C ALA A 391 -18.84 8.87 28.44
N TYR A 392 -19.72 8.39 29.33
CA TYR A 392 -21.01 7.79 28.95
C TYR A 392 -21.91 8.79 28.22
N ILE A 393 -21.98 10.05 28.69
CA ILE A 393 -22.75 11.12 28.03
C ILE A 393 -22.26 11.34 26.59
N ILE A 394 -20.94 11.34 26.37
CA ILE A 394 -20.36 11.51 25.03
C ILE A 394 -20.68 10.33 24.13
N MET A 395 -20.54 9.09 24.62
CA MET A 395 -20.87 7.89 23.84
C MET A 395 -22.37 7.80 23.52
N GLU A 396 -23.25 8.17 24.44
CA GLU A 396 -24.69 8.28 24.21
C GLU A 396 -24.99 9.25 23.06
N ARG A 397 -24.22 10.35 22.94
CA ARG A 397 -24.34 11.32 21.84
C ARG A 397 -23.78 10.79 20.52
N TYR A 398 -22.68 10.04 20.52
CA TYR A 398 -22.15 9.43 19.29
C TYR A 398 -23.13 8.43 18.67
N LEU A 399 -23.88 7.71 19.51
CA LEU A 399 -24.92 6.77 19.10
C LEU A 399 -26.25 7.45 18.68
N GLU A 400 -26.28 8.77 18.53
CA GLU A 400 -27.46 9.47 17.99
C GLU A 400 -27.65 9.19 16.49
N CYS A 401 -26.54 9.04 15.75
CA CYS A 401 -26.51 9.03 14.29
C CYS A 401 -26.49 7.62 13.67
N GLY A 402 -26.52 6.56 14.47
CA GLY A 402 -26.44 5.18 13.99
C GLY A 402 -26.51 4.12 15.08
N ASP A 403 -26.43 2.86 14.66
CA ASP A 403 -26.51 1.69 15.56
C ASP A 403 -25.14 1.27 16.11
N TYR A 404 -24.05 1.86 15.59
CA TYR A 404 -22.66 1.62 15.97
C TYR A 404 -21.93 2.95 16.19
N MET A 405 -20.79 2.93 16.88
CA MET A 405 -20.09 4.15 17.32
C MET A 405 -19.71 5.08 16.17
N ALA A 406 -19.25 4.52 15.04
CA ALA A 406 -18.81 5.29 13.87
C ALA A 406 -19.90 5.51 12.80
N GLY A 407 -21.11 4.99 13.00
CA GLY A 407 -22.20 5.11 12.03
C GLY A 407 -23.16 3.92 12.04
N ARG A 408 -23.50 3.41 10.85
CA ARG A 408 -24.52 2.36 10.67
C ARG A 408 -23.97 0.94 10.66
N GLN A 409 -22.66 0.78 10.63
CA GLN A 409 -21.99 -0.51 10.50
C GLN A 409 -20.96 -0.68 11.61
N LEU A 410 -20.68 -1.95 11.94
CA LEU A 410 -19.66 -2.35 12.90
C LEU A 410 -18.26 -1.97 12.37
N THR A 411 -17.45 -1.35 13.22
CA THR A 411 -16.08 -0.91 12.89
C THR A 411 -15.09 -1.23 13.99
N LEU A 412 -13.80 -1.00 13.76
CA LEU A 412 -12.76 -1.11 14.78
C LEU A 412 -13.03 -0.27 16.04
N ALA A 413 -13.70 0.87 15.89
CA ALA A 413 -14.06 1.73 17.02
C ALA A 413 -14.95 0.98 18.03
N ASP A 414 -15.87 0.14 17.55
CA ASP A 414 -16.77 -0.61 18.41
C ASP A 414 -16.02 -1.67 19.24
N PHE A 415 -15.05 -2.38 18.64
CA PHE A 415 -14.19 -3.35 19.33
C PHE A 415 -13.29 -2.72 20.39
N SER A 416 -12.74 -1.54 20.10
CA SER A 416 -11.93 -0.77 21.04
C SER A 416 -12.78 -0.29 22.21
N ILE A 417 -13.93 0.35 21.95
CA ILE A 417 -14.75 0.97 23.00
C ILE A 417 -15.47 -0.08 23.88
N VAL A 418 -15.92 -1.22 23.32
CA VAL A 418 -16.80 -2.13 24.06
C VAL A 418 -16.10 -2.83 25.22
N THR A 419 -14.81 -3.13 25.09
CA THR A 419 -14.05 -3.83 26.13
C THR A 419 -13.78 -2.90 27.31
N THR A 420 -13.43 -1.64 27.05
CA THR A 420 -13.30 -0.61 28.08
C THR A 420 -14.65 -0.26 28.69
N LEU A 421 -15.72 -0.12 27.90
CA LEU A 421 -17.05 0.09 28.44
C LEU A 421 -17.48 -1.06 29.37
N SER A 422 -17.26 -2.31 28.95
CA SER A 422 -17.61 -3.47 29.78
C SER A 422 -16.87 -3.49 31.11
N THR A 423 -15.63 -2.99 31.14
CA THR A 423 -14.81 -2.83 32.36
C THR A 423 -15.39 -1.76 33.28
N VAL A 424 -15.68 -0.57 32.74
CA VAL A 424 -16.25 0.54 33.51
C VAL A 424 -17.63 0.16 34.06
N ASN A 425 -18.43 -0.56 33.27
CA ASN A 425 -19.76 -1.02 33.64
C ASN A 425 -19.76 -2.06 34.78
N LEU A 426 -18.61 -2.64 35.16
CA LEU A 426 -18.51 -3.42 36.41
C LEU A 426 -18.80 -2.54 37.63
N MET A 427 -18.36 -1.28 37.62
CA MET A 427 -18.53 -0.34 38.73
C MET A 427 -19.73 0.59 38.50
N PHE A 428 -19.89 1.13 37.30
CA PHE A 428 -20.86 2.19 36.99
C PHE A 428 -21.88 1.69 35.97
N PRO A 429 -23.08 1.25 36.41
CA PRO A 429 -24.06 0.60 35.54
C PRO A 429 -24.74 1.58 34.55
N LEU A 430 -25.03 1.10 33.34
CA LEU A 430 -25.65 1.83 32.24
C LEU A 430 -27.17 2.09 32.39
N THR A 431 -27.62 2.62 33.52
CA THR A 431 -29.06 2.81 33.80
C THR A 431 -29.66 4.02 33.08
N GLN A 432 -28.90 5.10 32.89
CA GLN A 432 -29.37 6.39 32.37
C GLN A 432 -29.08 6.62 30.87
N PHE A 433 -28.44 5.66 30.19
CA PHE A 433 -27.91 5.82 28.83
C PHE A 433 -28.53 4.79 27.89
N PRO A 434 -29.76 5.02 27.39
CA PRO A 434 -30.53 4.01 26.65
C PRO A 434 -29.88 3.61 25.32
N ARG A 435 -29.27 4.54 24.56
CA ARG A 435 -28.61 4.21 23.28
C ARG A 435 -27.33 3.43 23.54
N LEU A 436 -26.55 3.86 24.52
CA LEU A 436 -25.32 3.17 24.95
C LEU A 436 -25.62 1.77 25.46
N ARG A 437 -26.68 1.61 26.28
CA ARG A 437 -27.15 0.30 26.73
C ARG A 437 -27.59 -0.57 25.56
N ARG A 438 -28.37 -0.03 24.62
CA ARG A 438 -28.77 -0.76 23.40
C ARG A 438 -27.56 -1.23 22.61
N TRP A 439 -26.62 -0.32 22.32
CA TRP A 439 -25.38 -0.64 21.60
C TRP A 439 -24.58 -1.71 22.34
N PHE A 440 -24.44 -1.59 23.66
CA PHE A 440 -23.71 -2.57 24.46
C PHE A 440 -24.36 -3.95 24.40
N THR A 441 -25.69 -4.02 24.51
CA THR A 441 -26.44 -5.28 24.33
C THR A 441 -26.24 -5.84 22.92
N THR A 442 -26.25 -5.01 21.88
CA THR A 442 -25.96 -5.44 20.49
C THR A 442 -24.57 -6.05 20.38
N MET A 443 -23.55 -5.40 20.95
CA MET A 443 -22.18 -5.91 20.93
C MET A 443 -22.03 -7.24 21.68
N GLN A 444 -22.79 -7.45 22.75
CA GLN A 444 -22.83 -8.71 23.49
C GLN A 444 -23.41 -9.88 22.68
N GLN A 445 -24.16 -9.63 21.61
CA GLN A 445 -24.70 -10.68 20.72
C GLN A 445 -23.68 -11.16 19.68
N LEU A 446 -22.53 -10.51 19.54
CA LEU A 446 -21.49 -10.95 18.60
C LEU A 446 -20.80 -12.20 19.15
N ASP A 447 -20.62 -13.24 18.33
CA ASP A 447 -19.85 -14.43 18.72
C ASP A 447 -18.43 -14.05 19.19
N ALA A 448 -17.84 -13.04 18.54
CA ALA A 448 -16.54 -12.48 18.92
C ALA A 448 -16.49 -11.93 20.36
N TYR A 449 -17.63 -11.53 20.95
CA TYR A 449 -17.72 -11.00 22.31
C TYR A 449 -17.34 -12.02 23.39
N GLU A 450 -17.41 -13.32 23.08
CA GLU A 450 -16.91 -14.37 23.99
C GLU A 450 -15.45 -14.14 24.40
N ALA A 451 -14.61 -13.61 23.50
CA ALA A 451 -13.21 -13.28 23.77
C ALA A 451 -13.04 -12.17 24.82
N ASN A 452 -14.08 -11.38 25.09
CA ASN A 452 -14.10 -10.36 26.14
C ASN A 452 -14.46 -10.94 27.51
N CYS A 453 -15.33 -11.95 27.57
CA CYS A 453 -15.97 -12.44 28.80
C CYS A 453 -14.98 -13.00 29.83
N SER A 454 -14.11 -13.93 29.41
CA SER A 454 -13.14 -14.59 30.31
C SER A 454 -12.20 -13.56 30.97
N GLY A 455 -11.64 -12.67 30.16
CA GLY A 455 -10.70 -11.65 30.63
C GLY A 455 -11.36 -10.61 31.56
N LEU A 456 -12.60 -10.22 31.26
CA LEU A 456 -13.37 -9.30 32.10
C LEU A 456 -13.66 -9.91 33.50
N GLU A 457 -14.03 -11.18 33.56
CA GLU A 457 -14.28 -11.87 34.84
C GLU A 457 -12.99 -12.06 35.64
N LYS A 458 -11.86 -12.36 34.97
CA LYS A 458 -10.54 -12.41 35.63
C LYS A 458 -10.14 -11.05 36.18
N LEU A 459 -10.38 -9.97 35.44
CA LEU A 459 -10.14 -8.61 35.90
C LEU A 459 -11.00 -8.32 37.14
N ARG A 460 -12.31 -8.61 37.09
CA ARG A 460 -13.23 -8.40 38.21
C ARG A 460 -12.69 -9.05 39.50
N ARG A 461 -12.39 -10.35 39.46
CA ARG A 461 -11.85 -11.09 40.63
C ARG A 461 -10.53 -10.53 41.14
N THR A 462 -9.63 -10.19 40.21
CA THR A 462 -8.32 -9.65 40.56
C THR A 462 -8.45 -8.28 41.23
N MET A 463 -9.30 -7.41 40.69
CA MET A 463 -9.56 -6.08 41.25
C MET A 463 -10.24 -6.14 42.62
N GLU A 464 -11.22 -7.03 42.81
CA GLU A 464 -11.86 -7.25 44.12
C GLU A 464 -10.84 -7.72 45.17
N SER A 465 -9.96 -8.64 44.79
CA SER A 465 -8.91 -9.16 45.66
C SER A 465 -7.84 -8.11 45.98
N VAL A 466 -7.30 -7.42 44.98
CA VAL A 466 -6.20 -6.45 45.16
C VAL A 466 -6.72 -5.17 45.82
N GLY A 467 -7.91 -4.72 45.42
CA GLY A 467 -8.55 -3.52 45.95
C GLY A 467 -9.26 -3.71 47.28
N SER A 468 -9.47 -4.96 47.73
CA SER A 468 -10.23 -5.31 48.94
C SER A 468 -11.65 -4.75 48.95
N PHE A 469 -12.41 -4.97 47.87
CA PHE A 469 -13.80 -4.54 47.72
C PHE A 469 -14.60 -5.53 46.86
N GLN A 470 -15.90 -5.31 46.71
CA GLN A 470 -16.74 -6.03 45.74
C GLN A 470 -17.36 -5.04 44.77
N PHE A 471 -17.39 -5.37 43.48
CA PHE A 471 -18.13 -4.56 42.52
C PHE A 471 -19.64 -4.64 42.83
N PRO A 472 -20.43 -3.58 42.53
CA PRO A 472 -21.88 -3.62 42.68
C PRO A 472 -22.47 -4.77 41.85
N CYS A 473 -23.16 -5.71 42.49
CA CYS A 473 -23.81 -6.82 41.80
C CYS A 473 -24.99 -6.30 40.96
N SER A 474 -25.03 -6.60 39.66
CA SER A 474 -26.21 -6.32 38.84
C SER A 474 -27.31 -7.34 39.18
N SER A 475 -28.31 -6.91 39.96
CA SER A 475 -29.55 -7.66 40.11
C SER A 475 -30.32 -7.70 38.78
N SER A 476 -30.15 -8.77 37.99
CA SER A 476 -31.16 -9.31 37.06
C SER A 476 -30.63 -10.52 36.27
N ALA A 477 -30.42 -11.63 36.96
CA ALA A 477 -30.77 -12.93 36.40
C ALA A 477 -32.02 -13.38 37.16
N SER A 478 -33.20 -13.15 36.57
CA SER A 478 -34.44 -13.75 37.08
C SER A 478 -34.27 -15.25 37.03
N SER A 479 -34.26 -15.87 38.21
CA SER A 479 -34.49 -17.31 38.37
C SER A 479 -35.76 -17.69 37.62
N ALA A 480 -35.59 -18.53 36.60
CA ALA A 480 -36.66 -19.31 36.01
C ALA A 480 -37.05 -20.40 37.02
N GLU A 481 -37.67 -20.01 38.12
CA GLU A 481 -38.24 -20.88 39.16
C GLU A 481 -39.06 -19.98 40.09
N ASP A 482 -40.17 -19.45 39.58
CA ASP A 482 -41.35 -19.05 40.36
C ASP A 482 -42.44 -18.55 39.41
N MET A 483 -43.04 -19.49 38.67
CA MET A 483 -44.40 -19.33 38.18
C MET A 483 -45.02 -20.73 38.07
N LYS A 484 -45.74 -21.10 39.13
CA LYS A 484 -46.88 -22.01 39.06
C LYS A 484 -48.00 -21.37 38.25
#